data_AF-A0A1H2MUS7-F1
#
_entry.id   AF-A0A1H2MUS7-F1
#
_cell.length_a   1.000
_cell.length_b   1.000
_cell.length_c   1.000
_cell.angle_alpha   90.00
_cell.angle_beta   90.00
_cell.angle_gamma   90.00
#
_symmetry.space_group_name_H-M   'P 1'
#
loop_
_entity.id
_entity.type
_entity.pdbx_description
1 polymer ?
#
loop_
_entity_poly.entity_id
_entity_poly.type
_entity_poly.pdbx_seq_one_letter_code
_entity_poly.pdbx_strand_id
1 'polypeptide(L)'
;MFLKNEAARLITINHLADGVETSYPILPGENPSVEVPDAVAKIDFVKALLNSGDLRRVGADELESEDDDEGDDDIEALREQAGRAGVKVNKTWGKARLLEEIAKASKTE
;
A
#
# COMPACT_ATOMS: atom_id res chain seq x y z
N MET A 1 -12.55 -1.04 6.86
CA MET A 1 -11.67 -0.81 8.04
C MET A 1 -12.15 0.34 8.94
N PHE A 2 -11.55 0.51 10.12
CA PHE A 2 -11.78 1.64 11.03
C PHE A 2 -10.51 2.47 11.20
N LEU A 3 -10.60 3.79 11.05
CA LEU A 3 -9.49 4.72 11.22
C LEU A 3 -9.69 5.62 12.43
N LYS A 4 -8.63 5.76 13.21
CA LYS A 4 -8.53 6.71 14.32
C LYS A 4 -7.53 7.80 13.97
N ASN A 5 -7.88 9.05 14.28
CA ASN A 5 -7.02 10.20 14.11
C ASN A 5 -6.16 10.41 15.36
N GLU A 6 -4.86 10.23 15.21
CA GLU A 6 -3.85 10.46 16.26
C GLU A 6 -3.19 11.84 16.12
N ALA A 7 -3.46 12.55 15.02
CA ALA A 7 -2.99 13.91 14.81
C ALA A 7 -3.80 14.92 15.63
N ALA A 8 -3.23 16.11 15.85
CA ALA A 8 -3.91 17.22 16.52
C ALA A 8 -4.84 18.03 15.60
N ARG A 9 -5.05 17.59 14.35
CA ARG A 9 -5.79 18.29 13.29
C ARG A 9 -6.89 17.41 12.71
N LEU A 10 -7.98 18.01 12.24
CA LEU A 10 -9.02 17.30 11.49
C LEU A 10 -8.43 16.72 10.19
N ILE A 11 -8.66 15.43 9.98
CA ILE A 11 -8.33 14.75 8.73
C ILE A 11 -9.65 14.42 8.05
N THR A 12 -9.82 14.88 6.81
CA THR A 12 -10.98 14.51 5.98
C THR A 12 -10.48 13.71 4.81
N ILE A 13 -11.01 12.50 4.66
CA ILE A 13 -10.67 11.65 3.52
C ILE A 13 -11.79 11.76 2.49
N ASN A 14 -11.46 12.22 1.29
CA ASN A 14 -12.39 12.26 0.17
C ASN A 14 -12.17 11.02 -0.69
N HIS A 15 -13.24 10.29 -0.96
CA HIS A 15 -13.21 9.06 -1.74
C HIS A 15 -14.30 9.10 -2.78
N LEU A 16 -13.94 8.88 -4.04
CA LEU A 16 -14.87 8.77 -5.14
C LEU A 16 -15.27 7.30 -5.30
N ALA A 17 -16.45 6.92 -4.80
CA ALA A 17 -17.03 5.59 -4.97
C ALA A 17 -18.19 5.66 -5.96
N ASP A 18 -18.15 4.88 -7.04
CA ASP A 18 -19.26 4.78 -8.01
C ASP A 18 -19.72 6.15 -8.58
N GLY A 19 -18.77 7.09 -8.76
CA GLY A 19 -19.07 8.45 -9.21
C GLY A 19 -19.66 9.38 -8.14
N VAL A 20 -19.78 8.92 -6.89
CA VAL A 20 -20.22 9.70 -5.74
C VAL A 20 -19.02 10.06 -4.86
N GLU A 21 -18.79 11.35 -4.68
CA GLU A 21 -17.79 11.84 -3.74
C GLU A 21 -18.31 11.66 -2.31
N THR A 22 -17.63 10.82 -1.54
CA THR A 22 -17.93 10.56 -0.13
C THR A 22 -16.79 11.09 0.72
N SER A 23 -17.11 11.96 1.67
CA SER A 23 -16.15 12.54 2.61
C SER A 23 -16.28 11.87 3.98
N TYR A 24 -15.15 11.40 4.51
CA TYR A 24 -15.03 10.79 5.83
C TYR A 24 -14.25 11.73 6.77
N PRO A 25 -14.93 12.52 7.61
CA PRO A 25 -14.28 13.38 8.58
C PRO A 25 -13.84 12.58 9.81
N ILE A 26 -12.53 12.50 10.06
CA ILE A 26 -11.94 11.81 11.21
C ILE A 26 -11.45 12.86 12.21
N LEU A 27 -12.21 13.03 13.30
CA LEU A 27 -11.95 14.04 14.32
C LEU A 27 -10.73 13.69 15.17
N PRO A 28 -9.85 14.66 15.49
CA PRO A 28 -8.68 14.44 16.34
C PRO A 28 -9.06 14.28 17.82
N GLY A 29 -8.17 13.70 18.63
CA GLY A 29 -8.33 13.58 20.08
C GLY A 29 -9.03 12.29 20.53
N GLU A 30 -9.84 12.35 21.59
CA GLU A 30 -10.57 11.19 22.15
C GLU A 30 -11.84 10.83 21.37
N ASN A 31 -11.92 11.21 20.10
CA ASN A 31 -13.05 10.88 19.25
C ASN A 31 -13.01 9.39 18.83
N PRO A 32 -14.19 8.78 18.60
CA PRO A 32 -14.28 7.39 18.16
C PRO A 32 -13.67 7.21 16.77
N SER A 33 -13.24 5.98 16.46
CA SER A 33 -12.77 5.62 15.12
C SER A 33 -13.90 5.70 14.10
N VAL A 34 -13.54 6.11 12.88
CA VAL A 34 -14.45 6.25 11.74
C VAL A 34 -14.33 5.03 10.85
N GLU A 35 -15.47 4.42 10.52
CA GLU A 35 -15.53 3.33 9.56
C GLU A 35 -15.35 3.89 8.14
N VAL A 36 -14.36 3.35 7.44
CA VAL A 36 -14.09 3.67 6.03
C VAL A 36 -13.87 2.39 5.23
N PRO A 37 -14.27 2.35 3.95
CA PRO A 37 -14.02 1.19 3.10
C PRO A 37 -12.52 1.02 2.81
N ASP A 38 -12.07 -0.21 2.59
CA ASP A 38 -10.66 -0.53 2.37
C ASP A 38 -10.09 0.07 1.09
N ALA A 39 -10.93 0.39 0.11
CA ALA A 39 -10.56 1.17 -1.07
C ALA A 39 -9.96 2.55 -0.68
N VAL A 40 -10.41 3.12 0.43
CA VAL A 40 -9.88 4.39 0.98
C VAL A 40 -8.47 4.22 1.51
N ALA A 41 -8.14 3.06 2.09
CA ALA A 41 -6.79 2.75 2.58
C ALA A 41 -5.75 2.73 1.46
N LYS A 42 -6.19 2.44 0.23
CA LYS A 42 -5.33 2.33 -0.94
C LYS A 42 -4.96 3.68 -1.55
N ILE A 43 -5.61 4.77 -1.14
CA ILE A 43 -5.30 6.12 -1.62
C ILE A 43 -3.94 6.55 -1.03
N ASP A 44 -3.04 7.08 -1.86
CA ASP A 44 -1.72 7.56 -1.45
C ASP A 44 -1.77 8.52 -0.26
N PHE A 45 -2.77 9.40 -0.21
CA PHE A 45 -3.00 10.32 0.90
C PHE A 45 -3.21 9.58 2.23
N VAL A 46 -4.00 8.52 2.24
CA VAL A 46 -4.31 7.73 3.44
C VAL A 46 -3.12 6.85 3.80
N LYS A 47 -2.45 6.24 2.81
CA LYS A 47 -1.19 5.50 3.03
C LYS A 47 -0.14 6.40 3.69
N ALA A 48 0.04 7.63 3.22
CA ALA A 48 1.00 8.57 3.79
C ALA A 48 0.67 8.93 5.26
N LEU A 49 -0.61 9.10 5.59
CA LEU A 49 -1.06 9.41 6.95
C LEU A 49 -0.92 8.20 7.90
N LEU A 50 -1.19 6.99 7.41
CA LEU A 50 -0.93 5.75 8.14
C LEU A 50 0.57 5.57 8.42
N ASN A 51 1.42 5.81 7.40
CA ASN A 51 2.87 5.68 7.54
C ASN A 51 3.49 6.78 8.42
N SER A 52 2.95 8.01 8.38
CA SER A 52 3.39 9.10 9.27
C SER A 52 2.92 8.93 10.72
N GLY A 53 1.92 8.06 10.96
CA GLY A 53 1.29 7.87 12.27
C GLY A 53 0.21 8.89 12.61
N ASP A 54 -0.17 9.77 11.68
CA ASP A 54 -1.32 10.68 11.81
C ASP A 54 -2.66 9.89 11.91
N LEU A 55 -2.72 8.71 11.28
CA LEU A 55 -3.86 7.79 11.34
C LEU A 55 -3.45 6.42 11.87
N ARG A 56 -4.34 5.79 12.65
CA ARG A 56 -4.20 4.42 13.16
C ARG A 56 -5.40 3.56 12.77
N ARG A 57 -5.18 2.33 12.30
CA ARG A 57 -6.25 1.35 12.07
C ARG A 57 -6.72 0.77 13.42
N VAL A 58 -8.03 0.74 13.69
CA VAL A 58 -8.60 0.30 14.98
C VAL A 58 -9.79 -0.63 14.79
N GLY A 59 -9.57 -1.95 14.77
CA GLY A 59 -10.66 -2.94 14.83
C GLY A 59 -10.52 -4.07 13.82
N ALA A 60 -10.49 -5.29 14.37
CA ALA A 60 -10.64 -6.61 13.74
C ALA A 60 -9.76 -6.88 12.50
N ASP A 61 -8.45 -6.95 12.69
CA ASP A 61 -7.77 -8.26 12.69
C ASP A 61 -6.37 -8.13 13.32
N GLU A 62 -6.12 -8.87 14.40
CA GLU A 62 -4.78 -9.11 14.98
C GLU A 62 -4.20 -10.45 14.46
N LEU A 63 -4.72 -10.97 13.35
CA LEU A 63 -4.25 -12.16 12.66
C LEU A 63 -4.12 -11.91 11.15
N GLU A 64 -2.85 -11.92 10.73
CA GLU A 64 -2.38 -12.53 9.47
C GLU A 64 -2.86 -11.90 8.14
N SER A 65 -2.02 -11.04 7.58
CA SER A 65 -1.03 -11.43 6.55
C SER A 65 -0.18 -10.19 6.25
N GLU A 66 1.13 -10.27 6.46
CA GLU A 66 2.10 -10.44 5.36
C GLU A 66 1.91 -9.36 4.28
N ASP A 67 2.88 -8.46 4.23
CA ASP A 67 3.25 -7.70 3.04
C ASP A 67 2.24 -6.65 2.53
N ASP A 68 2.18 -5.51 3.23
CA ASP A 68 1.85 -4.22 2.61
C ASP A 68 3.16 -3.44 2.39
N ASP A 69 4.11 -4.05 1.68
CA ASP A 69 5.15 -3.36 0.91
C ASP A 69 4.76 -3.41 -0.57
N GLU A 70 3.57 -2.83 -0.89
CA GLU A 70 3.02 -2.70 -2.26
C GLU A 70 3.92 -1.88 -3.23
N GLY A 71 5.19 -1.63 -2.87
CA GLY A 71 6.23 -1.06 -3.74
C GLY A 71 7.51 -1.92 -3.85
N ASP A 72 7.87 -2.72 -2.84
CA ASP A 72 9.05 -3.59 -2.82
C ASP A 72 8.72 -5.06 -3.12
N ASP A 73 7.50 -5.53 -2.83
CA ASP A 73 7.02 -6.90 -3.17
C ASP A 73 7.11 -7.19 -4.67
N ASP A 74 6.72 -6.21 -5.49
CA ASP A 74 6.83 -6.30 -6.95
C ASP A 74 8.28 -6.47 -7.40
N ILE A 75 9.23 -5.80 -6.72
CA ILE A 75 10.64 -5.89 -7.07
C ILE A 75 11.21 -7.22 -6.57
N GLU A 76 10.90 -7.64 -5.35
CA GLU A 76 11.37 -8.91 -4.80
C GLU A 76 10.83 -10.11 -5.61
N ALA A 77 9.55 -10.13 -5.97
CA ALA A 77 8.95 -11.14 -6.84
C ALA A 77 9.65 -11.20 -8.21
N LEU A 78 9.98 -10.03 -8.80
CA LEU A 78 10.73 -9.97 -10.06
C LEU A 78 12.18 -10.44 -9.90
N ARG A 79 12.83 -10.16 -8.77
CA ARG A 79 14.17 -10.67 -8.49
C ARG A 79 14.17 -12.19 -8.38
N GLU A 80 13.16 -12.76 -7.74
CA GLU A 80 13.01 -14.22 -7.66
C GLU A 80 12.78 -14.82 -9.05
N GLN A 81 11.85 -14.24 -9.83
CA GLN A 81 11.56 -14.70 -11.20
C GLN A 81 12.79 -14.60 -12.11
N ALA A 82 13.57 -13.52 -12.00
CA ALA A 82 14.86 -13.36 -12.67
C ALA A 82 15.87 -14.43 -12.27
N GLY A 83 15.97 -14.75 -10.97
CA GLY A 83 16.81 -15.84 -10.48
C GLY A 83 16.43 -17.20 -11.08
N ARG A 84 15.12 -17.50 -11.17
CA ARG A 84 14.60 -18.73 -11.80
C ARG A 84 14.88 -18.78 -13.31
N ALA A 85 14.83 -17.63 -13.97
CA ALA A 85 15.21 -17.49 -15.38
C ALA A 85 16.73 -17.50 -15.61
N GLY A 86 17.55 -17.66 -14.57
CA GLY A 86 19.02 -17.68 -14.66
C GLY A 86 19.67 -16.30 -14.80
N VAL A 87 18.91 -15.22 -14.57
CA VAL A 87 19.39 -13.84 -14.61
C VAL A 87 20.08 -13.49 -13.29
N LYS A 88 21.31 -12.97 -13.36
CA LYS A 88 22.07 -12.54 -12.18
C LYS A 88 21.61 -11.16 -11.71
N VAL A 89 20.59 -11.16 -10.88
CA VAL A 89 19.95 -9.97 -10.30
C VAL A 89 20.91 -9.14 -9.45
N ASN A 90 20.87 -7.81 -9.62
CA ASN A 90 21.53 -6.86 -8.74
C ASN A 90 20.49 -6.12 -7.87
N LYS A 91 20.82 -5.88 -6.59
CA LYS A 91 19.93 -5.17 -5.64
C LYS A 91 19.68 -3.71 -6.02
N THR A 92 20.51 -3.12 -6.88
CA THR A 92 20.29 -1.75 -7.39
C THR A 92 19.34 -1.68 -8.58
N TRP A 93 18.90 -2.82 -9.11
CA TRP A 93 17.99 -2.86 -10.25
C TRP A 93 16.54 -2.66 -9.79
N GLY A 94 15.86 -1.72 -10.44
CA GLY A 94 14.44 -1.49 -10.27
C GLY A 94 13.59 -2.35 -11.22
N LYS A 95 12.26 -2.31 -10.98
CA LYS A 95 11.21 -3.08 -11.68
C LYS A 95 11.41 -3.19 -13.20
N ALA A 96 11.61 -2.06 -13.88
CA ALA A 96 11.73 -2.00 -15.34
C ALA A 96 12.93 -2.80 -15.89
N ARG A 97 14.08 -2.75 -15.19
CA ARG A 97 15.31 -3.44 -15.61
C ARG A 97 15.21 -4.94 -15.40
N LEU A 98 14.57 -5.37 -14.31
CA LEU A 98 14.33 -6.79 -14.01
C LEU A 98 13.40 -7.41 -15.06
N LEU A 99 12.29 -6.76 -15.38
CA LEU A 99 11.35 -7.21 -16.41
C LEU A 99 12.03 -7.39 -17.79
N GLU A 100 12.87 -6.44 -18.19
CA GLU A 100 13.61 -6.50 -19.45
C GLU A 100 14.54 -7.72 -19.51
N GLU A 101 15.30 -7.97 -18.45
CA GLU A 101 16.27 -9.07 -18.41
C GLU A 101 15.58 -10.44 -18.28
N ILE A 102 14.48 -10.54 -17.52
CA ILE A 102 13.63 -11.74 -17.45
C ILE A 102 13.05 -12.08 -18.83
N ALA A 103 12.52 -11.07 -19.53
CA ALA A 103 11.94 -11.25 -20.86
C ALA A 103 13.01 -11.67 -21.89
N LYS A 104 14.22 -11.13 -21.78
CA LYS A 104 15.36 -11.50 -22.64
C LYS A 104 15.81 -12.94 -22.39
N ALA A 105 15.90 -13.36 -21.13
CA ALA A 105 16.23 -14.74 -20.77
C ALA A 105 15.17 -15.72 -21.29
N SER A 106 13.88 -15.37 -21.18
CA SER A 106 12.77 -16.22 -21.64
C SER A 106 12.65 -16.34 -23.17
N LYS A 107 13.31 -15.45 -23.93
CA LYS A 107 13.25 -15.42 -25.41
C LYS A 107 14.35 -16.22 -26.10
N THR A 108 15.20 -16.90 -25.33
CA THR A 108 16.39 -17.62 -25.83
C THR A 108 16.13 -19.12 -26.04
N GLU A 109 14.86 -19.56 -25.96
CA GLU A 109 14.42 -20.91 -26.35
C GLU A 109 13.93 -20.98 -27.80
#